data_AF-A0A5K3F7N1-F1
#
_entry.id   AF-A0A5K3F7N1-F1
#
_cell.length_a   1.000
_cell.length_b   1.000
_cell.length_c   1.000
_cell.angle_alpha   90.00
_cell.angle_beta   90.00
_cell.angle_gamma   90.00
#
_symmetry.space_group_name_H-M   'P 1'
#
loop_
_entity.id
_entity.type
_entity.pdbx_description
1 polymer ?
#
loop_
_entity_poly.entity_id
_entity_poly.type
_entity_poly.pdbx_seq_one_letter_code
_entity_poly.pdbx_strand_id
1 'polypeptide(L)'
;MAQPSMWRGSLLTVVIISLSEAVTETRVEVIIELTDYENFDDRTHHGRACDFSFLPFLDSCDPQFSIDVTGVWMANQSANYTEPIISDQTQPHINTRRLRSVYYMKKQLSSLPIEVEFHVVVDDIDPKGSTLIEDMEYKVQLNGTTKQRLQLGKHVKLTLGFEFRCLPTFYGPRCEVLCQPKPLQWDCDTKSGAQICLVDCGHGTCEIPPTGFPVCKCDDGWFGSRCNMTDHREITPYTTALHLVLLGIGAVVGIAFFLLTGIAIVLRFLRRRRNLRLQRKASNGT
;
A
#
# COMPACT_ATOMS: atom_id res chain seq x y z
N MET A 1 7.35 -73.94 1.66
CA MET A 1 7.59 -72.59 1.11
C MET A 1 6.38 -71.72 1.42
N ALA A 2 6.62 -70.56 2.03
CA ALA A 2 5.65 -69.77 2.77
C ALA A 2 4.70 -68.94 1.89
N GLN A 3 3.43 -68.81 2.30
CA GLN A 3 2.53 -67.73 1.88
C GLN A 3 2.82 -66.47 2.70
N PRO A 4 2.87 -65.26 2.11
CA PRO A 4 2.93 -64.04 2.87
C PRO A 4 1.53 -63.58 3.29
N SER A 5 1.44 -63.14 4.54
CA SER A 5 0.28 -62.61 5.22
C SER A 5 -0.13 -61.23 4.70
N MET A 6 -1.43 -61.07 4.49
CA MET A 6 -2.09 -59.84 4.08
C MET A 6 -2.24 -58.91 5.31
N TRP A 7 -1.33 -57.96 5.48
CA TRP A 7 -1.46 -56.90 6.48
C TRP A 7 -2.42 -55.81 5.95
N ARG A 8 -3.63 -55.77 6.50
CA ARG A 8 -4.55 -54.64 6.38
C ARG A 8 -4.00 -53.49 7.22
N GLY A 9 -3.23 -52.60 6.60
CA GLY A 9 -2.97 -51.27 7.15
C GLY A 9 -4.23 -50.42 7.02
N SER A 10 -4.95 -50.22 8.12
CA SER A 10 -6.00 -49.20 8.19
C SER A 10 -5.33 -47.82 8.04
N LEU A 11 -5.50 -47.18 6.88
CA LEU A 11 -5.22 -45.76 6.73
C LEU A 11 -6.22 -44.99 7.62
N LEU A 12 -5.75 -44.57 8.79
CA LEU A 12 -6.44 -43.55 9.57
C LEU A 12 -6.23 -42.22 8.82
N THR A 13 -7.18 -41.85 7.98
CA THR A 13 -7.19 -40.52 7.36
C THR A 13 -7.56 -39.52 8.44
N VAL A 14 -6.55 -38.91 9.08
CA VAL A 14 -6.75 -37.77 9.96
C VAL A 14 -7.10 -36.59 9.06
N VAL A 15 -8.40 -36.33 8.91
CA VAL A 15 -8.90 -35.10 8.31
C VAL A 15 -8.68 -34.00 9.34
N ILE A 16 -7.56 -33.28 9.24
CA ILE A 16 -7.36 -32.03 9.96
C ILE A 16 -8.24 -31.00 9.26
N ILE A 17 -9.49 -30.88 9.72
CA ILE A 17 -10.33 -29.74 9.36
C ILE A 17 -9.70 -28.54 10.06
N SER A 18 -8.87 -27.81 9.33
CA SER A 18 -8.40 -26.49 9.77
C SER A 18 -9.61 -25.57 9.73
N LEU A 19 -10.35 -25.49 10.83
CA LEU A 19 -11.25 -24.38 11.11
C LEU A 19 -10.37 -23.15 11.34
N SER A 20 -9.88 -22.55 10.25
CA SER A 20 -9.57 -21.12 10.33
C SER A 20 -10.92 -20.43 10.50
N GLU A 21 -11.24 -20.06 11.73
CA GLU A 21 -12.13 -18.92 11.94
C GLU A 21 -11.56 -17.83 11.04
N ALA A 22 -12.30 -17.50 9.97
CA ALA A 22 -11.95 -16.38 9.13
C ALA A 22 -12.05 -15.17 10.05
N VAL A 23 -10.92 -14.74 10.60
CA VAL A 23 -10.83 -13.46 11.29
C VAL A 23 -11.18 -12.44 10.23
N THR A 24 -12.44 -12.00 10.25
CA THR A 24 -12.92 -10.96 9.35
C THR A 24 -12.20 -9.68 9.77
N GLU A 25 -11.11 -9.41 9.09
CA GLU A 25 -10.31 -8.21 9.26
C GLU A 25 -11.25 -7.00 9.11
N THR A 26 -11.35 -6.20 10.17
CA THR A 26 -12.14 -4.97 10.13
C THR A 26 -11.35 -3.88 9.41
N ARG A 27 -12.03 -3.16 8.52
CA ARG A 27 -11.40 -2.18 7.61
C ARG A 27 -12.06 -0.81 7.64
N VAL A 28 -13.32 -0.76 8.08
CA VAL A 28 -14.13 0.44 8.07
C VAL A 28 -14.63 0.71 9.48
N GLU A 29 -14.62 1.98 9.87
CA GLU A 29 -15.26 2.47 11.07
C GLU A 29 -16.51 3.27 10.67
N VAL A 30 -17.62 2.97 11.33
CA VAL A 30 -18.92 3.60 11.13
C VAL A 30 -19.32 4.28 12.42
N ILE A 31 -19.69 5.55 12.32
CA ILE A 31 -20.23 6.36 13.41
C ILE A 31 -21.59 6.84 12.97
N ILE A 32 -22.60 6.66 13.81
CA ILE A 32 -23.98 7.11 13.56
C ILE A 32 -24.48 7.82 14.80
N GLU A 33 -25.12 8.96 14.59
CA GLU A 33 -25.68 9.80 15.64
C GLU A 33 -27.07 10.31 15.26
N LEU A 34 -27.98 10.30 16.23
CA LEU A 34 -29.25 11.01 16.16
C LEU A 34 -29.22 12.15 17.17
N THR A 35 -29.45 13.37 16.69
CA THR A 35 -29.31 14.61 17.48
C THR A 35 -30.43 15.58 17.14
N ASP A 36 -30.55 16.64 17.94
CA ASP A 36 -31.43 17.77 17.67
C ASP A 36 -32.90 17.37 17.39
N TYR A 37 -33.44 16.44 18.18
CA TYR A 37 -34.85 16.07 18.13
C TYR A 37 -35.72 17.22 18.65
N GLU A 38 -36.76 17.59 17.90
CA GLU A 38 -37.78 18.55 18.34
C GLU A 38 -39.18 18.15 17.82
N ASN A 39 -40.15 17.97 18.72
CA ASN A 39 -41.58 17.88 18.43
C ASN A 39 -42.30 19.06 19.08
N PHE A 40 -42.37 20.19 18.38
CA PHE A 40 -42.94 21.43 18.94
C PHE A 40 -44.45 21.37 19.13
N ASP A 41 -45.13 20.72 18.19
CA ASP A 41 -46.58 20.62 18.18
C ASP A 41 -47.11 19.55 19.13
N ASP A 42 -46.21 18.69 19.63
CA ASP A 42 -46.50 17.63 20.59
C ASP A 42 -47.57 16.67 20.07
N ARG A 43 -47.39 16.32 18.78
CA ARG A 43 -48.35 15.54 18.00
C ARG A 43 -47.72 14.26 17.50
N THR A 44 -48.60 13.28 17.37
CA THR A 44 -48.37 12.00 16.69
C THR A 44 -48.39 12.19 15.17
N HIS A 45 -48.01 11.15 14.41
CA HIS A 45 -48.00 11.15 12.94
C HIS A 45 -49.37 11.52 12.33
N HIS A 46 -50.47 11.22 13.02
CA HIS A 46 -51.83 11.57 12.59
C HIS A 46 -52.30 12.96 13.08
N GLY A 47 -51.43 13.76 13.67
CA GLY A 47 -51.73 15.10 14.16
C GLY A 47 -52.54 15.11 15.46
N ARG A 48 -52.68 13.98 16.17
CA ARG A 48 -53.33 13.92 17.49
C ARG A 48 -52.32 14.28 18.56
N ALA A 49 -52.77 14.88 19.67
CA ALA A 49 -51.93 15.02 20.85
C ALA A 49 -51.49 13.64 21.34
N CYS A 50 -50.24 13.53 21.81
CA CYS A 50 -49.70 12.32 22.40
C CYS A 50 -50.46 11.98 23.69
N ASP A 51 -50.54 12.95 24.61
CA ASP A 51 -51.21 12.74 25.89
C ASP A 51 -52.54 13.48 26.04
N PHE A 52 -53.53 12.76 26.56
CA PHE A 52 -54.85 13.30 26.92
C PHE A 52 -54.91 13.69 28.40
N SER A 53 -54.00 14.55 28.84
CA SER A 53 -54.07 15.13 30.18
C SER A 53 -55.04 16.33 30.22
N PHE A 54 -55.82 16.43 31.31
CA PHE A 54 -56.75 17.54 31.59
C PHE A 54 -56.05 18.92 31.60
N LEU A 55 -54.72 18.94 31.77
CA LEU A 55 -53.87 20.12 31.64
C LEU A 55 -52.92 19.93 30.43
N PRO A 56 -53.27 20.41 29.22
CA PRO A 56 -52.57 20.14 27.96
C PRO A 56 -51.17 20.78 27.82
N PHE A 57 -50.64 21.35 28.91
CA PHE A 57 -49.31 21.98 28.97
C PHE A 57 -48.35 21.24 29.91
N LEU A 58 -48.79 20.16 30.56
CA LEU A 58 -47.99 19.40 31.53
C LEU A 58 -47.57 18.03 31.02
N ASP A 59 -48.05 17.60 29.86
CA ASP A 59 -47.86 16.24 29.34
C ASP A 59 -47.47 16.35 27.88
N SER A 60 -46.30 15.81 27.56
CA SER A 60 -45.71 15.79 26.24
C SER A 60 -45.39 14.35 25.90
N CYS A 61 -45.25 14.05 24.61
CA CYS A 61 -44.92 12.70 24.20
C CYS A 61 -43.72 12.12 24.96
N ASP A 62 -43.74 10.80 25.13
CA ASP A 62 -42.69 9.95 25.68
C ASP A 62 -41.90 9.28 24.53
N PRO A 63 -41.11 10.02 23.72
CA PRO A 63 -40.52 9.47 22.51
C PRO A 63 -39.50 8.36 22.81
N GLN A 64 -39.66 7.24 22.13
CA GLN A 64 -38.69 6.17 21.98
C GLN A 64 -38.27 6.07 20.53
N PHE A 65 -36.98 5.83 20.29
CA PHE A 65 -36.39 5.80 18.96
C PHE A 65 -35.96 4.38 18.63
N SER A 66 -36.42 3.87 17.50
CA SER A 66 -35.96 2.62 16.90
C SER A 66 -35.10 2.96 15.68
N ILE A 67 -33.91 2.39 15.56
CA ILE A 67 -32.99 2.62 14.44
C ILE A 67 -32.52 1.30 13.85
N ASP A 68 -32.85 1.11 12.58
CA ASP A 68 -32.38 0.00 11.77
C ASP A 68 -31.53 0.55 10.63
N VAL A 69 -30.34 -0.01 10.46
CA VAL A 69 -29.41 0.40 9.40
C VAL A 69 -28.99 -0.82 8.63
N THR A 70 -29.31 -0.85 7.35
CA THR A 70 -29.02 -1.97 6.45
C THR A 70 -28.00 -1.53 5.41
N GLY A 71 -26.93 -2.31 5.24
CA GLY A 71 -25.94 -2.09 4.19
C GLY A 71 -26.16 -3.04 3.01
N VAL A 72 -25.79 -2.58 1.81
CA VAL A 72 -25.80 -3.37 0.58
C VAL A 72 -24.37 -3.48 0.04
N TRP A 73 -23.83 -4.70 -0.14
CA TRP A 73 -22.44 -4.90 -0.58
C TRP A 73 -22.28 -5.37 -2.03
N MET A 74 -23.29 -6.08 -2.56
CA MET A 74 -23.34 -6.51 -3.95
C MET A 74 -24.72 -6.24 -4.52
N ALA A 75 -24.74 -5.63 -5.71
CA ALA A 75 -25.94 -5.47 -6.54
C ALA A 75 -25.72 -6.27 -7.83
N ASN A 76 -25.81 -7.60 -7.76
CA ASN A 76 -25.86 -8.47 -8.93
C ASN A 76 -27.32 -8.79 -9.30
N GLN A 77 -27.54 -9.11 -10.58
CA GLN A 77 -28.85 -9.18 -11.24
C GLN A 77 -29.87 -10.20 -10.65
N SER A 78 -29.52 -10.98 -9.62
CA SER A 78 -30.37 -12.02 -9.05
C SER A 78 -30.74 -11.85 -7.57
N ALA A 79 -29.99 -11.07 -6.79
CA ALA A 79 -30.37 -10.64 -5.42
C ALA A 79 -29.29 -9.69 -4.87
N ASN A 80 -29.69 -8.58 -4.27
CA ASN A 80 -28.76 -7.74 -3.52
C ASN A 80 -28.31 -8.46 -2.24
N TYR A 81 -27.01 -8.51 -1.97
CA TYR A 81 -26.51 -8.97 -0.68
C TYR A 81 -26.64 -7.84 0.34
N THR A 82 -27.56 -8.02 1.29
CA THR A 82 -27.88 -7.04 2.34
C THR A 82 -27.59 -7.61 3.72
N GLU A 83 -26.99 -6.81 4.60
CA GLU A 83 -26.78 -7.18 6.00
C GLU A 83 -27.19 -6.04 6.95
N PRO A 84 -27.75 -6.37 8.13
CA PRO A 84 -28.00 -5.38 9.16
C PRO A 84 -26.67 -4.91 9.75
N ILE A 85 -26.41 -3.61 9.66
CA ILE A 85 -25.30 -2.95 10.34
C ILE A 85 -25.69 -2.71 11.80
N ILE A 86 -26.87 -2.14 12.04
CA ILE A 86 -27.44 -1.86 13.36
C ILE A 86 -28.91 -2.23 13.35
N SER A 87 -29.39 -2.71 14.49
CA SER A 87 -30.80 -2.76 14.86
C SER A 87 -30.85 -2.50 16.35
N ASP A 88 -31.36 -1.34 16.75
CA ASP A 88 -31.28 -0.86 18.13
C ASP A 88 -32.49 -0.01 18.50
N GLN A 89 -32.76 0.09 19.79
CA GLN A 89 -33.89 0.84 20.32
C GLN A 89 -33.48 1.56 21.61
N THR A 90 -33.79 2.86 21.70
CA THR A 90 -33.51 3.65 22.90
C THR A 90 -34.47 3.29 24.02
N GLN A 91 -34.14 3.73 25.24
CA GLN A 91 -35.17 3.84 26.28
C GLN A 91 -36.14 4.99 25.92
N PRO A 92 -37.40 4.93 26.38
CA PRO A 92 -38.33 6.05 26.24
C PRO A 92 -37.83 7.29 27.00
N HIS A 93 -38.02 8.47 26.41
CA HIS A 93 -37.70 9.75 27.04
C HIS A 93 -38.98 10.42 27.56
N ILE A 94 -39.18 10.40 28.87
CA ILE A 94 -40.44 10.84 29.48
C ILE A 94 -40.67 12.34 29.26
N ASN A 95 -41.86 12.71 28.78
CA ASN A 95 -42.42 14.05 28.66
C ASN A 95 -41.45 15.02 28.00
N THR A 96 -40.98 14.63 26.81
CA THR A 96 -39.83 15.24 26.17
C THR A 96 -40.16 15.73 24.77
N ARG A 97 -40.19 17.07 24.63
CA ARG A 97 -40.36 17.74 23.34
C ARG A 97 -39.06 17.96 22.58
N ARG A 98 -37.91 17.98 23.27
CA ARG A 98 -36.61 18.29 22.67
C ARG A 98 -35.47 17.49 23.29
N LEU A 99 -34.60 16.95 22.44
CA LEU A 99 -33.38 16.27 22.85
C LEU A 99 -32.20 16.76 22.01
N ARG A 100 -31.09 17.10 22.66
CA ARG A 100 -29.85 17.46 21.95
C ARG A 100 -29.13 16.24 21.40
N SER A 101 -29.12 15.15 22.16
CA SER A 101 -28.50 13.88 21.83
C SER A 101 -29.49 12.78 22.12
N VAL A 102 -29.75 11.94 21.13
CA VAL A 102 -30.73 10.85 21.19
C VAL A 102 -30.01 9.51 21.15
N TYR A 103 -29.16 9.33 20.14
CA TYR A 103 -28.50 8.06 19.86
C TYR A 103 -27.06 8.31 19.42
N TYR A 104 -26.15 7.43 19.82
CA TYR A 104 -24.78 7.40 19.33
C TYR A 104 -24.29 5.97 19.28
N MET A 105 -23.68 5.60 18.16
CA MET A 105 -23.11 4.29 17.96
C MET A 105 -21.83 4.39 17.16
N LYS A 106 -20.90 3.48 17.48
CA LYS A 106 -19.65 3.29 16.77
C LYS A 106 -19.39 1.80 16.56
N LYS A 107 -19.25 1.38 15.30
CA LYS A 107 -19.04 -0.03 14.91
C LYS A 107 -17.98 -0.15 13.83
N GLN A 108 -17.30 -1.29 13.79
CA GLN A 108 -16.38 -1.62 12.72
C GLN A 108 -16.98 -2.66 11.77
N LEU A 109 -16.70 -2.52 10.47
CA LEU A 109 -17.14 -3.40 9.41
C LEU A 109 -15.93 -3.98 8.66
N SER A 110 -16.11 -5.15 8.06
CA SER A 110 -15.10 -5.81 7.24
C SER A 110 -14.86 -5.12 5.89
N SER A 111 -15.87 -4.42 5.37
CA SER A 111 -15.77 -3.67 4.11
C SER A 111 -16.84 -2.59 4.01
N LEU A 112 -16.62 -1.60 3.14
CA LEU A 112 -17.54 -0.49 2.93
C LEU A 112 -18.74 -0.92 2.06
N PRO A 113 -20.00 -0.76 2.51
CA PRO A 113 -21.17 -1.02 1.67
C PRO A 113 -21.25 -0.03 0.49
N ILE A 114 -21.94 -0.40 -0.58
CA ILE A 114 -22.20 0.44 -1.76
C ILE A 114 -23.38 1.37 -1.49
N GLU A 115 -24.39 0.88 -0.77
CA GLU A 115 -25.56 1.66 -0.36
C GLU A 115 -25.86 1.38 1.10
N VAL A 116 -26.38 2.38 1.79
CA VAL A 116 -26.89 2.26 3.15
C VAL A 116 -28.28 2.82 3.22
N GLU A 117 -29.15 2.07 3.87
CA GLU A 117 -30.53 2.43 4.19
C GLU A 117 -30.66 2.61 5.68
N PHE A 118 -31.12 3.79 6.07
CA PHE A 118 -31.46 4.14 7.45
C PHE A 118 -32.96 4.15 7.57
N HIS A 119 -33.48 3.38 8.53
CA HIS A 119 -34.87 3.41 8.94
C HIS A 119 -34.92 3.85 10.39
N VAL A 120 -35.58 4.97 10.67
CA VAL A 120 -35.70 5.55 12.01
C VAL A 120 -37.17 5.78 12.31
N VAL A 121 -37.65 5.14 13.38
CA VAL A 121 -39.03 5.26 13.85
C VAL A 121 -39.02 5.93 15.21
N VAL A 122 -39.94 6.88 15.40
CA VAL A 122 -40.18 7.54 16.68
C VAL A 122 -41.59 7.19 17.12
N ASP A 123 -41.69 6.51 18.26
CA ASP A 123 -42.95 6.13 18.88
C ASP A 123 -43.13 6.86 20.21
N ASP A 124 -44.35 7.26 20.50
CA ASP A 124 -44.80 7.70 21.81
C ASP A 124 -45.13 6.47 22.65
N ILE A 125 -44.47 6.29 23.80
CA ILE A 125 -44.60 5.08 24.61
C ILE A 125 -45.44 5.32 25.85
N ASP A 126 -46.62 4.72 25.85
CA ASP A 126 -47.58 4.78 26.94
C ASP A 126 -47.74 3.43 27.67
N PRO A 127 -48.31 3.43 28.89
CA PRO A 127 -48.75 2.20 29.55
C PRO A 127 -49.77 1.37 28.74
N LYS A 128 -50.48 2.01 27.80
CA LYS A 128 -51.53 1.40 26.97
C LYS A 128 -51.03 0.86 25.62
N GLY A 129 -49.79 1.19 25.25
CA GLY A 129 -49.20 0.80 23.96
C GLY A 129 -48.31 1.90 23.39
N SER A 130 -47.85 1.71 22.16
CA SER A 130 -47.08 2.71 21.43
C SER A 130 -47.93 3.41 20.36
N THR A 131 -47.69 4.70 20.15
CA THR A 131 -48.32 5.48 19.07
C THR A 131 -47.26 6.13 18.20
N LEU A 132 -47.33 5.92 16.89
CA LEU A 132 -46.35 6.47 15.95
C LEU A 132 -46.34 8.02 15.99
N ILE A 133 -45.16 8.59 16.22
CA ILE A 133 -44.87 10.03 16.05
C ILE A 133 -44.35 10.30 14.64
N GLU A 134 -43.35 9.56 14.19
CA GLU A 134 -42.75 9.74 12.87
C GLU A 134 -42.07 8.46 12.38
N ASP A 135 -42.15 8.21 11.07
CA ASP A 135 -41.45 7.13 10.37
C ASP A 135 -40.58 7.73 9.26
N MET A 136 -39.27 7.49 9.31
CA MET A 136 -38.28 8.13 8.45
C MET A 136 -37.38 7.11 7.78
N GLU A 137 -37.27 7.19 6.46
CA GLU A 137 -36.38 6.37 5.66
C GLU A 137 -35.40 7.26 4.88
N TYR A 138 -34.12 6.90 4.87
CA TYR A 138 -33.09 7.59 4.11
C TYR A 138 -32.12 6.60 3.47
N LYS A 139 -31.93 6.73 2.16
CA LYS A 139 -31.02 5.89 1.35
C LYS A 139 -29.88 6.71 0.79
N VAL A 140 -28.66 6.20 0.88
CA VAL A 140 -27.46 6.87 0.38
C VAL A 140 -26.48 5.89 -0.26
N GLN A 141 -26.00 6.27 -1.45
CA GLN A 141 -24.94 5.57 -2.16
C GLN A 141 -23.58 6.05 -1.65
N LEU A 142 -22.69 5.12 -1.31
CA LEU A 142 -21.36 5.38 -0.78
C LEU A 142 -20.31 5.12 -1.87
N ASN A 143 -19.58 6.19 -2.22
CA ASN A 143 -18.47 6.17 -3.18
C ASN A 143 -17.13 6.51 -2.50
N GLY A 144 -16.93 6.04 -1.27
CA GLY A 144 -15.77 6.43 -0.47
C GLY A 144 -16.10 6.67 1.00
N THR A 145 -15.05 7.05 1.73
CA THR A 145 -15.21 7.67 3.04
C THR A 145 -16.18 8.84 2.92
N THR A 146 -17.24 8.83 3.73
CA THR A 146 -18.38 9.74 3.61
C THR A 146 -18.75 10.24 4.99
N LYS A 147 -18.93 11.55 5.13
CA LYS A 147 -19.48 12.18 6.34
C LYS A 147 -20.63 13.08 5.94
N GLN A 148 -21.80 12.85 6.52
CA GLN A 148 -22.98 13.66 6.25
C GLN A 148 -23.76 13.93 7.53
N ARG A 149 -24.52 15.02 7.49
CA ARG A 149 -25.46 15.40 8.53
C ARG A 149 -26.68 15.97 7.84
N LEU A 150 -27.85 15.38 8.05
CA LEU A 150 -29.09 15.79 7.41
C LEU A 150 -30.24 15.85 8.42
N GLN A 151 -31.17 16.76 8.18
CA GLN A 151 -32.40 16.86 8.94
C GLN A 151 -33.45 15.92 8.32
N LEU A 152 -34.00 15.04 9.15
CA LEU A 152 -35.10 14.13 8.87
C LEU A 152 -36.39 14.62 9.56
N GLY A 153 -37.49 13.99 9.17
CA GLY A 153 -38.81 14.20 9.75
C GLY A 153 -39.62 15.25 9.00
N LYS A 154 -40.93 15.03 8.97
CA LYS A 154 -41.92 15.93 8.35
C LYS A 154 -42.65 16.76 9.41
N HIS A 155 -43.00 16.11 10.51
CA HIS A 155 -43.73 16.69 11.64
C HIS A 155 -42.81 16.93 12.85
N VAL A 156 -41.75 16.14 12.95
CA VAL A 156 -40.67 16.36 13.91
C VAL A 156 -39.41 16.82 13.19
N LYS A 157 -38.52 17.47 13.93
CA LYS A 157 -37.14 17.68 13.51
C LYS A 157 -36.29 16.60 14.17
N LEU A 158 -35.47 15.90 13.39
CA LEU A 158 -34.44 15.01 13.89
C LEU A 158 -33.22 15.14 12.99
N THR A 159 -32.02 15.15 13.54
CA THR A 159 -30.80 15.20 12.73
C THR A 159 -30.08 13.87 12.74
N LEU A 160 -29.96 13.24 11.57
CA LEU A 160 -29.14 12.07 11.33
C LEU A 160 -27.74 12.51 10.90
N GLY A 161 -26.74 12.19 11.73
CA GLY A 161 -25.33 12.30 11.38
C GLY A 161 -24.73 10.91 11.17
N PHE A 162 -23.93 10.75 10.13
CA PHE A 162 -23.17 9.51 9.93
C PHE A 162 -21.81 9.77 9.28
N GLU A 163 -20.84 8.93 9.64
CA GLU A 163 -19.48 8.92 9.10
C GLU A 163 -19.04 7.48 8.85
N PHE A 164 -18.76 7.16 7.59
CA PHE A 164 -18.07 5.93 7.17
C PHE A 164 -16.65 6.31 6.81
N ARG A 165 -15.65 5.71 7.45
CA ARG A 165 -14.24 5.98 7.17
C ARG A 165 -13.38 4.73 7.19
N CYS A 166 -12.33 4.73 6.40
CA CYS A 166 -11.33 3.67 6.48
C CYS A 166 -10.62 3.71 7.84
N LEU A 167 -10.38 2.53 8.42
CA LEU A 167 -9.51 2.39 9.59
C LEU A 167 -8.07 2.74 9.20
N PRO A 168 -7.22 3.10 10.18
CA PRO A 168 -5.81 3.35 9.92
C PRO A 168 -5.19 2.20 9.11
N THR A 169 -4.31 2.55 8.17
CA THR A 169 -3.64 1.61 7.25
C THR A 169 -4.49 1.04 6.11
N PHE A 170 -5.80 1.31 6.08
CA PHE A 170 -6.66 0.99 4.94
C PHE A 170 -6.95 2.22 4.09
N TYR A 171 -6.91 2.04 2.77
CA TYR A 171 -7.06 3.09 1.77
C TYR A 171 -7.85 2.56 0.57
N GLY A 172 -8.05 3.43 -0.42
CA GLY A 172 -8.87 3.17 -1.58
C GLY A 172 -10.32 3.60 -1.38
N PRO A 173 -11.12 3.63 -2.45
CA PRO A 173 -12.52 4.06 -2.40
C PRO A 173 -13.41 3.16 -1.53
N ARG A 174 -12.99 1.93 -1.21
CA ARG A 174 -13.76 0.99 -0.40
C ARG A 174 -12.98 0.41 0.78
N CYS A 175 -11.87 1.06 1.15
CA CYS A 175 -10.98 0.62 2.23
C CYS A 175 -10.41 -0.79 1.99
N GLU A 176 -10.17 -1.13 0.73
CA GLU A 176 -9.74 -2.44 0.28
C GLU A 176 -8.21 -2.60 0.21
N VAL A 177 -7.47 -1.48 0.20
CA VAL A 177 -6.01 -1.47 0.07
C VAL A 177 -5.36 -1.32 1.44
N LEU A 178 -4.70 -2.37 1.90
CA LEU A 178 -3.86 -2.32 3.09
C LEU A 178 -2.48 -1.73 2.74
N CYS A 179 -2.07 -0.67 3.43
CA CYS A 179 -0.73 -0.12 3.35
C CYS A 179 -0.25 0.36 4.73
N GLN A 180 0.90 -0.14 5.15
CA GLN A 180 1.57 0.31 6.37
C GLN A 180 2.86 1.05 5.98
N PRO A 181 2.97 2.35 6.33
CA PRO A 181 4.15 3.12 5.99
C PRO A 181 5.36 2.56 6.74
N LYS A 182 6.51 2.54 6.07
CA LYS A 182 7.75 2.04 6.64
C LYS A 182 8.83 3.12 6.55
N PRO A 183 9.27 3.67 7.71
CA PRO A 183 10.21 4.78 7.73
C PRO A 183 11.42 4.53 6.84
N LEU A 184 11.78 5.55 6.05
CA LEU A 184 12.93 5.55 5.12
C LEU A 184 12.85 4.55 3.96
N GLN A 185 11.76 3.78 3.82
CA GLN A 185 11.58 2.81 2.74
C GLN A 185 10.44 3.21 1.83
N TRP A 186 9.23 3.36 2.38
CA TRP A 186 8.06 3.79 1.64
C TRP A 186 7.03 4.47 2.54
N ASP A 187 6.21 5.32 1.93
CA ASP A 187 4.99 5.85 2.51
C ASP A 187 3.76 5.25 1.80
N CYS A 188 2.56 5.61 2.23
CA CYS A 188 1.31 5.21 1.61
C CYS A 188 0.64 6.44 0.96
N ASP A 189 0.27 6.32 -0.31
CA ASP A 189 -0.58 7.32 -0.95
C ASP A 189 -1.91 7.43 -0.18
N THR A 190 -2.23 8.64 0.27
CA THR A 190 -3.36 8.89 1.15
C THR A 190 -4.74 8.58 0.54
N LYS A 191 -4.83 8.45 -0.79
CA LYS A 191 -6.09 8.17 -1.48
C LYS A 191 -6.21 6.71 -1.91
N SER A 192 -5.20 6.19 -2.59
CA SER A 192 -5.20 4.86 -3.18
C SER A 192 -4.59 3.79 -2.27
N GLY A 193 -3.75 4.17 -1.31
CA GLY A 193 -2.93 3.23 -0.54
C GLY A 193 -1.75 2.66 -1.31
N ALA A 194 -1.48 3.15 -2.52
CA ALA A 194 -0.30 2.74 -3.27
C ALA A 194 0.97 3.09 -2.48
N GLN A 195 1.93 2.18 -2.43
CA GLN A 195 3.19 2.44 -1.76
C GLN A 195 4.01 3.46 -2.55
N ILE A 196 4.44 4.53 -1.89
CA ILE A 196 5.29 5.58 -2.46
C ILE A 196 6.71 5.32 -1.98
N CYS A 197 7.63 5.02 -2.89
CA CYS A 197 9.01 4.80 -2.49
C CYS A 197 9.69 6.09 -2.01
N LEU A 198 10.42 6.01 -0.89
CA LEU A 198 11.18 7.11 -0.31
C LEU A 198 12.70 6.97 -0.46
N VAL A 199 13.18 5.91 -1.12
CA VAL A 199 14.62 5.67 -1.30
C VAL A 199 15.17 6.67 -2.31
N ASP A 200 16.15 7.44 -1.87
CA ASP A 200 16.92 8.34 -2.72
C ASP A 200 17.85 7.53 -3.65
N CYS A 201 17.52 7.59 -4.94
CA CYS A 201 18.25 7.00 -6.06
C CYS A 201 18.88 8.16 -6.83
N GLY A 202 20.18 8.41 -6.65
CA GLY A 202 20.83 9.62 -7.16
C GLY A 202 20.60 9.83 -8.67
N HIS A 203 20.80 8.78 -9.47
CA HIS A 203 20.53 8.75 -10.91
C HIS A 203 19.65 7.56 -11.28
N GLY A 204 18.39 7.59 -10.83
CA GLY A 204 17.42 6.57 -11.17
C GLY A 204 16.06 6.80 -10.55
N THR A 205 15.17 5.84 -10.76
CA THR A 205 13.82 5.85 -10.17
C THR A 205 13.74 4.81 -9.07
N CYS A 206 13.15 5.15 -7.93
CA CYS A 206 12.82 4.13 -6.95
C CYS A 206 11.55 3.37 -7.34
N GLU A 207 11.62 2.05 -7.32
CA GLU A 207 10.50 1.16 -7.58
C GLU A 207 10.32 0.20 -6.39
N ILE A 208 9.07 -0.16 -6.07
CA ILE A 208 8.76 -1.18 -5.05
C ILE A 208 8.31 -2.45 -5.78
N PRO A 209 9.20 -3.43 -5.99
CA PRO A 209 8.86 -4.70 -6.62
C PRO A 209 7.92 -5.54 -5.74
N PRO A 210 7.28 -6.58 -6.31
CA PRO A 210 6.42 -7.51 -5.57
C PRO A 210 7.09 -8.21 -4.38
N THR A 211 8.43 -8.22 -4.34
CA THR A 211 9.20 -8.73 -3.19
C THR A 211 9.10 -7.84 -1.95
N GLY A 212 8.55 -6.63 -2.08
CA GLY A 212 8.22 -5.73 -0.98
C GLY A 212 9.37 -4.87 -0.46
N PHE A 213 10.53 -4.88 -1.13
CA PHE A 213 11.69 -4.06 -0.76
C PHE A 213 11.99 -3.03 -1.85
N PRO A 214 12.07 -1.72 -1.52
CA PRO A 214 12.35 -0.70 -2.51
C PRO A 214 13.74 -0.88 -3.13
N VAL A 215 13.84 -0.70 -4.45
CA VAL A 215 15.08 -0.78 -5.22
C VAL A 215 15.22 0.42 -6.13
N CYS A 216 16.47 0.83 -6.38
CA CYS A 216 16.76 1.85 -7.37
C CYS A 216 16.97 1.22 -8.74
N LYS A 217 16.16 1.63 -9.71
CA LYS A 217 16.38 1.37 -11.13
C LYS A 217 17.21 2.51 -11.71
N CYS A 218 18.47 2.20 -12.03
CA CYS A 218 19.42 3.21 -12.48
C CYS A 218 19.19 3.61 -13.93
N ASP A 219 19.48 4.88 -14.22
CA ASP A 219 19.57 5.40 -15.57
C ASP A 219 20.82 4.86 -16.29
N ASP A 220 20.84 4.92 -17.61
CA ASP A 220 21.94 4.40 -18.43
C ASP A 220 23.30 4.98 -18.00
N GLY A 221 24.28 4.10 -17.80
CA GLY A 221 25.64 4.47 -17.38
C GLY A 221 25.84 4.60 -15.87
N TRP A 222 24.77 4.48 -15.07
CA TRP A 222 24.83 4.46 -13.61
C TRP A 222 24.59 3.07 -13.04
N PHE A 223 25.24 2.76 -11.92
CA PHE A 223 25.09 1.50 -11.21
C PHE A 223 25.25 1.63 -9.69
N GLY A 224 25.13 0.49 -9.01
CA GLY A 224 25.13 0.40 -7.55
C GLY A 224 23.72 0.46 -6.97
N SER A 225 23.58 0.13 -5.69
CA SER A 225 22.28 0.05 -5.02
C SER A 225 21.53 1.38 -4.90
N ARG A 226 22.22 2.51 -5.12
CA ARG A 226 21.68 3.88 -5.10
C ARG A 226 21.93 4.67 -6.39
N CYS A 227 22.39 4.01 -7.45
CA CYS A 227 22.68 4.66 -8.74
C CYS A 227 23.61 5.88 -8.62
N ASN A 228 24.67 5.74 -7.83
CA ASN A 228 25.63 6.79 -7.54
C ASN A 228 27.05 6.45 -8.03
N MET A 229 27.20 5.37 -8.79
CA MET A 229 28.46 4.95 -9.38
C MET A 229 28.35 5.02 -10.90
N THR A 230 29.36 5.56 -11.56
CA THR A 230 29.51 5.63 -13.01
C THR A 230 30.54 4.63 -13.50
N ASP A 231 30.38 4.13 -14.72
CA ASP A 231 31.41 3.28 -15.35
C ASP A 231 32.54 4.18 -15.83
N HIS A 232 33.35 4.66 -14.89
CA HIS A 232 34.66 5.19 -15.21
C HIS A 232 35.59 4.03 -15.57
N ARG A 233 35.34 3.43 -16.74
CA ARG A 233 36.43 2.88 -17.54
C ARG A 233 37.28 4.06 -17.98
N GLU A 234 38.14 4.54 -17.07
CA GLU A 234 39.40 5.13 -17.49
C GLU A 234 40.14 4.02 -18.23
N ILE A 235 39.97 4.00 -19.56
CA ILE A 235 40.93 3.36 -20.46
C ILE A 235 42.19 4.18 -20.29
N THR A 236 42.95 3.91 -19.23
CA THR A 236 44.30 4.42 -19.11
C THR A 236 45.08 3.78 -20.26
N PRO A 237 45.61 4.57 -21.22
CA PRO A 237 46.32 4.04 -22.37
C PRO A 237 47.73 3.61 -21.95
N TYR A 238 47.86 2.67 -21.01
CA TYR A 238 49.16 2.12 -20.61
C TYR A 238 49.75 1.19 -21.69
N THR A 239 48.96 0.79 -22.69
CA THR A 239 49.41 -0.11 -23.76
C THR A 239 50.26 0.58 -24.81
N THR A 240 50.07 1.89 -25.08
CA THR A 240 50.85 2.59 -26.12
C THR A 240 52.24 3.01 -25.66
N ALA A 241 52.40 3.40 -24.38
CA ALA A 241 53.69 3.80 -23.83
C ALA A 241 54.69 2.63 -23.72
N LEU A 242 54.23 1.45 -23.29
CA LEU A 242 55.09 0.27 -23.18
C LEU A 242 55.60 -0.21 -24.54
N HIS A 243 54.75 -0.19 -25.58
CA HIS A 243 55.15 -0.56 -26.93
C HIS A 243 56.17 0.43 -27.52
N LEU A 244 56.05 1.73 -27.27
CA LEU A 244 57.02 2.72 -27.72
C LEU A 244 58.38 2.56 -27.01
N VAL A 245 58.39 2.26 -25.70
CA VAL A 245 59.63 1.99 -24.95
C VAL A 245 60.31 0.71 -25.45
N LEU A 246 59.55 -0.35 -25.72
CA LEU A 246 60.11 -1.60 -26.25
C LEU A 246 60.69 -1.44 -27.66
N LEU A 247 60.03 -0.67 -28.53
CA LEU A 247 60.56 -0.33 -29.86
C LEU A 247 61.83 0.52 -29.77
N GLY A 248 61.89 1.48 -28.83
CA GLY A 248 63.07 2.29 -28.57
C GLY A 248 64.28 1.46 -28.14
N ILE A 249 64.09 0.53 -27.20
CA ILE A 249 65.17 -0.36 -26.72
C ILE A 249 65.65 -1.29 -27.85
N GLY A 250 64.72 -1.86 -28.64
CA GLY A 250 65.07 -2.72 -29.78
C GLY A 250 65.94 -2.02 -30.82
N ALA A 251 65.63 -0.76 -31.14
CA ALA A 251 66.41 0.03 -32.10
C ALA A 251 67.84 0.31 -31.59
N VAL A 252 68.00 0.67 -30.31
CA VAL A 252 69.31 0.96 -29.72
C VAL A 252 70.20 -0.29 -29.69
N VAL A 253 69.64 -1.44 -29.30
CA VAL A 253 70.38 -2.71 -29.29
C VAL A 253 70.78 -3.14 -30.71
N GLY A 254 69.87 -2.97 -31.69
CA GLY A 254 70.17 -3.25 -33.09
C GLY A 254 71.33 -2.40 -33.63
N ILE A 255 71.32 -1.09 -33.39
CA ILE A 255 72.39 -0.18 -33.84
C ILE A 255 73.73 -0.54 -33.17
N ALA A 256 73.74 -0.83 -31.88
CA ALA A 256 74.95 -1.25 -31.17
C ALA A 256 75.55 -2.53 -31.78
N PHE A 257 74.70 -3.51 -32.13
CA PHE A 257 75.15 -4.75 -32.75
C PHE A 257 75.74 -4.52 -34.16
N PHE A 258 75.13 -3.66 -34.97
CA PHE A 258 75.67 -3.28 -36.29
C PHE A 258 77.02 -2.55 -36.18
N LEU A 259 77.19 -1.65 -35.21
CA LEU A 259 78.46 -0.96 -34.99
C LEU A 259 79.56 -1.93 -34.53
N LEU A 260 79.24 -2.85 -33.60
CA LEU A 260 80.20 -3.84 -33.11
C LEU A 260 80.64 -4.82 -34.21
N THR A 261 79.71 -5.29 -35.03
CA THR A 261 80.02 -6.15 -36.18
C THR A 261 80.83 -5.41 -37.23
N GLY A 262 80.50 -4.15 -37.54
CA GLY A 262 81.28 -3.29 -38.42
C GLY A 262 82.72 -3.09 -37.93
N ILE A 263 82.90 -2.76 -36.65
CA ILE A 263 84.23 -2.61 -36.02
C ILE A 263 85.02 -3.93 -36.09
N ALA A 264 84.39 -5.07 -35.79
CA ALA A 264 85.05 -6.37 -35.86
C ALA A 264 85.54 -6.72 -37.28
N ILE A 265 84.75 -6.38 -38.31
CA ILE A 265 85.13 -6.57 -39.72
C ILE A 265 86.31 -5.67 -40.09
N VAL A 266 86.27 -4.39 -39.72
CA VAL A 266 87.38 -3.45 -39.97
C VAL A 266 88.65 -3.89 -39.25
N LEU A 267 88.56 -4.32 -37.98
CA LEU A 267 89.70 -4.83 -37.23
C LEU A 267 90.29 -6.10 -37.84
N ARG A 268 89.46 -7.03 -38.35
CA ARG A 268 89.94 -8.19 -39.12
C ARG A 268 90.66 -7.77 -40.39
N PHE A 269 90.13 -6.78 -41.12
CA PHE A 269 90.75 -6.26 -42.33
C PHE A 269 92.10 -5.58 -42.04
N LEU A 270 92.17 -4.77 -40.99
CA LEU A 270 93.40 -4.12 -40.54
C LEU A 270 94.45 -5.14 -40.07
N ARG A 271 94.06 -6.19 -39.32
CA ARG A 271 94.96 -7.30 -38.94
C ARG A 271 95.50 -8.02 -40.17
N ARG A 272 94.64 -8.35 -41.15
CA ARG A 272 95.05 -8.99 -42.40
C ARG A 272 96.06 -8.12 -43.17
N ARG A 273 95.81 -6.81 -43.23
CA ARG A 273 96.72 -5.84 -43.88
C ARG A 273 98.05 -5.70 -43.13
N ARG A 274 98.06 -5.78 -41.79
CA ARG A 274 99.28 -5.76 -40.97
C ARG A 274 100.14 -7.01 -41.22
N ASN A 275 99.51 -8.19 -41.28
CA ASN A 275 100.22 -9.45 -41.59
C ASN A 275 100.83 -9.42 -43.00
N LEU A 276 100.13 -8.87 -43.99
CA LEU A 276 100.67 -8.69 -45.35
C LEU A 276 101.86 -7.71 -45.40
N ARG A 277 101.89 -6.68 -44.54
CA ARG A 277 103.04 -5.77 -44.44
C ARG A 277 104.24 -6.40 -43.74
N LEU A 278 104.01 -7.30 -42.77
CA LEU A 278 105.09 -8.04 -42.10
C LEU A 278 105.76 -9.06 -43.04
N GLN A 279 105.00 -9.74 -43.89
CA GLN A 279 105.58 -10.63 -44.90
C GLN A 279 106.41 -9.88 -45.96
N ARG A 280 106.03 -8.65 -46.35
CA ARG A 280 106.84 -7.81 -47.25
C ARG A 280 108.15 -7.31 -46.65
N LYS A 281 108.25 -7.18 -45.32
CA LYS A 281 109.52 -6.82 -44.66
C LYS A 281 110.46 -8.01 -44.51
N ALA A 282 109.95 -9.24 -44.52
CA ALA A 282 110.76 -10.45 -44.48
C ALA A 282 111.38 -10.83 -45.83
N SER A 283 110.88 -10.31 -46.97
CA SER A 283 111.42 -10.63 -48.30
C SER A 283 112.40 -9.60 -48.89
N ASN A 284 112.71 -8.51 -48.18
CA ASN A 284 113.61 -7.44 -48.65
C ASN A 284 114.87 -7.27 -47.77
N GLY A 285 115.20 -8.27 -46.98
CA GLY A 285 116.42 -8.34 -46.16
C GLY A 285 117.19 -9.62 -46.47
N THR A 286 117.76 -9.68 -47.67
CA THR A 286 118.85 -10.58 -48.06
C THR A 286 119.97 -9.73 -48.63
#